data_AF-A0A962RJI0-F1
#
_entry.id   AF-A0A962RJI0-F1
#
_cell.length_a   1.000
_cell.length_b   1.000
_cell.length_c   1.000
_cell.angle_alpha   90.00
_cell.angle_beta   90.00
_cell.angle_gamma   90.00
#
_symmetry.space_group_name_H-M   'P 1'
#
loop_
_entity.id
_entity.type
_entity.pdbx_description
1 polymer ?
#
loop_
_entity_poly.entity_id
_entity_poly.type
_entity_poly.pdbx_seq_one_letter_code
_entity_poly.pdbx_strand_id
1 'polypeptide(L)'
;MAIEQIGTLMHDAYSCPPAKGYFDDPFWNVHQVLAWVYTRDRSLVTSVSDDAAIVTIKEEIRLPDGGRDVLEKKFDCRNPIFIETSVAAYGCNVLPTWEVTVDAVLSALRRGSLTAYGVKNNAGELQQVERFQWAEMQFYFDPDIAGPKDLSRLNAVSWHQLKFQSEEVLELWPDPFSEPPPSATDVDLDSRITIEKKLRARAQRAAEARHSQPGGSREKQARIREIWASGKYTSRDRCAEEECAALDMAYSTARKALRNTPDPAP
;
A
#
# COMPACT_ATOMS: atom_id res chain seq x y z
N MET A 1 9.56 -25.63 13.89
CA MET A 1 9.60 -25.94 12.45
C MET A 1 9.20 -24.67 11.72
N ALA A 2 10.12 -24.04 10.99
CA ALA A 2 9.84 -22.85 10.21
C ALA A 2 9.43 -23.29 8.79
N ILE A 3 8.23 -22.92 8.36
CA ILE A 3 7.76 -23.11 6.99
C ILE A 3 8.33 -21.93 6.19
N GLU A 4 9.21 -22.19 5.21
CA GLU A 4 9.64 -21.17 4.25
C GLU A 4 8.48 -20.88 3.29
N GLN A 5 7.75 -19.79 3.53
CA GLN A 5 6.73 -19.28 2.61
C GLN A 5 7.42 -18.54 1.44
N ILE A 6 7.48 -19.19 0.28
CA ILE A 6 7.80 -18.52 -0.99
C ILE A 6 6.48 -18.16 -1.67
N GLY A 7 5.79 -17.14 -1.15
CA GLY A 7 4.56 -16.63 -1.74
C GLY A 7 4.86 -15.73 -2.92
N THR A 8 4.96 -16.29 -4.13
CA THR A 8 4.75 -15.49 -5.34
C THR A 8 3.24 -15.40 -5.52
N LEU A 9 2.63 -14.28 -5.09
CA LEU A 9 1.24 -13.96 -5.42
C LEU A 9 1.16 -13.84 -6.94
N MET A 10 0.81 -14.93 -7.62
CA MET A 10 0.45 -14.89 -9.02
C MET A 10 -0.81 -14.02 -9.12
N HIS A 11 -0.62 -12.80 -9.63
CA HIS A 11 -1.68 -11.90 -10.10
C HIS A 11 -2.31 -12.45 -11.39
N ASP A 12 -2.58 -13.75 -11.46
CA ASP A 12 -3.44 -14.28 -12.51
C ASP A 12 -4.83 -13.75 -12.20
N ALA A 13 -5.16 -12.71 -12.96
CA ALA A 13 -6.38 -11.92 -12.97
C ALA A 13 -7.46 -12.45 -12.01
N TYR A 14 -7.64 -11.75 -10.89
CA TYR A 14 -8.92 -11.75 -10.19
C TYR A 14 -9.96 -11.32 -11.22
N SER A 15 -10.53 -12.30 -11.93
CA SER A 15 -11.66 -12.12 -12.81
C SER A 15 -12.88 -11.93 -11.90
N CYS A 16 -12.89 -10.82 -11.18
CA CYS A 16 -14.13 -10.28 -10.67
C CYS A 16 -15.01 -10.09 -11.91
N PRO A 17 -16.23 -10.65 -11.94
CA PRO A 17 -17.13 -10.44 -13.08
C PRO A 17 -17.20 -8.94 -13.38
N PRO A 18 -17.28 -8.53 -14.65
CA PRO A 18 -17.25 -7.12 -15.04
C PRO A 18 -18.29 -6.40 -14.20
N ALA A 19 -17.79 -5.57 -13.29
CA ALA A 19 -18.64 -5.04 -12.28
C ALA A 19 -19.68 -4.15 -12.99
N LYS A 20 -20.96 -4.38 -12.67
CA LYS A 20 -21.97 -3.35 -12.87
C LYS A 20 -21.43 -2.06 -12.27
N GLY A 21 -21.86 -0.91 -12.78
CA GLY A 21 -21.42 0.42 -12.32
C GLY A 21 -21.81 0.74 -10.87
N TYR A 22 -21.36 -0.07 -9.90
CA TYR A 22 -21.64 0.06 -8.47
C TYR A 22 -21.01 1.32 -7.90
N PHE A 23 -20.00 1.88 -8.58
CA PHE A 23 -19.51 3.22 -8.24
C PHE A 23 -20.59 4.30 -8.43
N ASP A 24 -21.44 4.14 -9.45
CA ASP A 24 -22.53 5.07 -9.76
C ASP A 24 -23.80 4.79 -8.95
N ASP A 25 -23.76 3.83 -8.01
CA ASP A 25 -24.88 3.58 -7.12
C ASP A 25 -25.13 4.82 -6.24
N PRO A 26 -26.41 5.22 -6.06
CA PRO A 26 -26.75 6.37 -5.23
C PRO A 26 -26.47 6.11 -3.74
N PHE A 27 -26.36 4.84 -3.34
CA PHE A 27 -26.08 4.43 -1.98
C PHE A 27 -24.91 3.46 -1.91
N TRP A 28 -23.91 3.81 -1.11
CA TRP A 28 -22.77 2.97 -0.81
C TRP A 28 -22.92 2.30 0.55
N ASN A 29 -22.40 1.08 0.69
CA ASN A 29 -22.22 0.43 1.99
C ASN A 29 -21.01 1.02 2.74
N VAL A 30 -20.80 0.63 4.00
CA VAL A 30 -19.69 1.14 4.82
C VAL A 30 -18.31 0.83 4.23
N HIS A 31 -18.16 -0.32 3.56
CA HIS A 31 -16.89 -0.74 2.95
C HIS A 31 -16.55 0.05 1.71
N GLN A 32 -17.55 0.38 0.90
CA GLN A 32 -17.41 1.26 -0.26
C GLN A 32 -16.97 2.66 0.17
N VAL A 33 -17.59 3.21 1.22
CA VAL A 33 -17.17 4.50 1.80
C VAL A 33 -15.74 4.43 2.31
N LEU A 34 -15.39 3.41 3.09
CA LEU A 34 -14.05 3.28 3.64
C LEU A 34 -12.99 3.05 2.56
N ALA A 35 -13.26 2.19 1.58
CA ALA A 35 -12.39 1.99 0.42
C ALA A 35 -12.16 3.31 -0.33
N TRP A 36 -13.22 4.09 -0.58
CA TRP A 36 -13.10 5.38 -1.25
C TRP A 36 -12.24 6.38 -0.47
N VAL A 37 -12.55 6.58 0.82
CA VAL A 37 -11.83 7.52 1.68
C VAL A 37 -10.36 7.12 1.83
N TYR A 38 -10.09 5.81 1.86
CA TYR A 38 -8.75 5.24 2.00
C TYR A 38 -7.92 5.38 0.74
N THR A 39 -8.47 5.03 -0.43
CA THR A 39 -7.67 4.80 -1.65
C THR A 39 -7.93 5.75 -2.79
N ARG A 40 -9.10 6.39 -2.85
CA ARG A 40 -9.56 7.16 -4.02
C ARG A 40 -9.65 6.32 -5.30
N ASP A 41 -9.80 5.01 -5.17
CA ASP A 41 -9.85 4.09 -6.29
C ASP A 41 -11.27 3.58 -6.52
N ARG A 42 -11.86 3.97 -7.66
CA ARG A 42 -13.21 3.56 -8.08
C ARG A 42 -13.32 2.04 -8.26
N SER A 43 -12.25 1.37 -8.70
CA SER A 43 -12.24 -0.08 -8.90
C SER A 43 -12.33 -0.81 -7.57
N LEU A 44 -11.62 -0.32 -6.55
CA LEU A 44 -11.69 -0.90 -5.20
C LEU A 44 -13.06 -0.71 -4.57
N VAL A 45 -13.65 0.48 -4.66
CA VAL A 45 -15.04 0.75 -4.22
C VAL A 45 -16.01 -0.24 -4.86
N THR A 46 -15.85 -0.48 -6.15
CA THR A 46 -16.71 -1.39 -6.90
C THR A 46 -16.53 -2.85 -6.46
N SER A 47 -15.31 -3.24 -6.06
CA SER A 47 -14.99 -4.60 -5.61
C SER A 47 -15.49 -4.95 -4.20
N VAL A 48 -15.91 -3.97 -3.40
CA VAL A 48 -16.38 -4.15 -2.02
C VAL A 48 -17.88 -3.86 -1.86
N SER A 49 -18.65 -3.88 -2.96
CA SER A 49 -20.11 -3.73 -2.94
C SER A 49 -20.80 -4.93 -2.24
N ASP A 50 -22.08 -4.79 -1.92
CA ASP A 50 -22.83 -5.88 -1.26
C ASP A 50 -22.95 -7.15 -2.12
N ASP A 51 -22.90 -6.98 -3.44
CA ASP A 51 -22.92 -8.06 -4.44
C ASP A 51 -21.51 -8.59 -4.74
N ALA A 52 -20.47 -8.07 -4.07
CA ALA A 52 -19.10 -8.53 -4.28
C ALA A 52 -18.99 -10.02 -3.91
N ALA A 53 -18.42 -10.78 -4.84
CA ALA A 53 -18.19 -12.19 -4.63
C ALA A 53 -17.15 -12.40 -3.52
N ILE A 54 -17.28 -13.52 -2.80
CA ILE A 54 -16.20 -14.06 -1.97
C ILE A 54 -15.02 -14.33 -2.91
N VAL A 55 -13.88 -13.68 -2.68
CA VAL A 55 -12.66 -13.92 -3.44
C VAL A 55 -11.98 -15.17 -2.91
N THR A 56 -11.81 -16.14 -3.78
CA THR A 56 -11.08 -17.37 -3.47
C THR A 56 -9.64 -17.22 -3.93
N ILE A 57 -8.70 -17.12 -2.99
CA ILE A 57 -7.26 -17.14 -3.25
C ILE A 57 -6.78 -18.59 -3.13
N LYS A 58 -6.14 -19.09 -4.19
CA LYS A 58 -5.50 -20.41 -4.20
C LYS A 58 -3.99 -20.21 -4.08
N GLU A 59 -3.42 -20.71 -2.99
CA GLU A 59 -1.99 -20.61 -2.71
C GLU A 59 -1.35 -21.99 -2.85
N GLU A 60 -0.40 -22.16 -3.78
CA GLU A 60 0.36 -23.41 -3.91
C GLU A 60 1.40 -23.47 -2.78
N ILE A 61 1.28 -24.47 -1.90
CA ILE A 61 2.21 -24.70 -0.80
C ILE A 61 3.09 -25.92 -1.09
N ARG A 62 4.37 -25.84 -0.72
CA ARG A 62 5.28 -26.98 -0.76
C ARG A 62 5.27 -27.70 0.58
N LEU A 63 5.02 -28.99 0.54
CA LEU A 63 5.01 -29.86 1.70
C LEU A 63 6.45 -30.31 2.06
N PRO A 64 6.72 -30.71 3.31
CA PRO A 64 8.06 -31.11 3.75
C PRO A 64 8.66 -32.30 2.99
N ASP A 65 7.83 -33.15 2.40
CA ASP A 65 8.22 -34.29 1.56
C ASP A 65 8.53 -33.90 0.10
N GLY A 66 8.46 -32.61 -0.24
CA GLY A 66 8.59 -32.09 -1.61
C GLY A 66 7.30 -32.14 -2.43
N GLY A 67 6.20 -32.65 -1.85
CA GLY A 67 4.87 -32.60 -2.44
C GLY A 67 4.37 -31.17 -2.62
N ARG A 68 3.35 -31.01 -3.46
CA ARG A 68 2.66 -29.73 -3.66
C ARG A 68 1.20 -29.88 -3.30
N ASP A 69 0.67 -28.89 -2.61
CA ASP A 69 -0.75 -28.79 -2.27
C ASP A 69 -1.27 -27.39 -2.59
N VAL A 70 -2.59 -27.24 -2.70
CA VAL A 70 -3.23 -25.95 -2.98
C VAL A 70 -4.13 -25.59 -1.81
N LEU A 71 -3.71 -24.57 -1.05
CA LEU A 71 -4.50 -24.01 0.02
C LEU A 71 -5.51 -23.02 -0.56
N GLU A 72 -6.79 -23.36 -0.47
CA GLU A 72 -7.88 -22.48 -0.86
C GLU A 72 -8.31 -21.61 0.34
N LYS A 73 -8.05 -20.31 0.27
CA LYS A 73 -8.51 -19.31 1.25
C LYS A 73 -9.63 -18.47 0.64
N LYS A 74 -10.76 -18.40 1.33
CA LYS A 74 -11.90 -17.57 0.94
C LYS A 74 -11.88 -16.29 1.75
N PHE A 75 -11.82 -15.17 1.06
CA PHE A 75 -11.84 -13.84 1.64
C PHE A 75 -13.14 -13.15 1.27
N ASP A 76 -13.80 -12.60 2.28
CA ASP A 76 -14.82 -11.61 2.03
C ASP A 76 -14.11 -10.32 1.59
N CYS A 77 -14.43 -9.79 0.41
CA CYS A 77 -13.85 -8.55 -0.11
C CYS A 77 -14.17 -7.36 0.81
N ARG A 78 -15.20 -7.48 1.63
CA ARG A 78 -15.59 -6.51 2.65
C ARG A 78 -14.71 -6.56 3.89
N ASN A 79 -13.82 -7.54 4.03
CA ASN A 79 -12.91 -7.55 5.17
C ASN A 79 -11.93 -6.37 5.04
N PRO A 80 -11.75 -5.51 6.07
CA PRO A 80 -10.75 -4.45 6.06
C PRO A 80 -9.34 -4.91 5.64
N ILE A 81 -8.96 -6.13 6.03
CA ILE A 81 -7.67 -6.74 5.66
C ILE A 81 -7.54 -6.86 4.14
N PHE A 82 -8.64 -7.14 3.42
CA PHE A 82 -8.62 -7.20 1.95
C PHE A 82 -8.30 -5.82 1.36
N ILE A 83 -8.93 -4.75 1.87
CA ILE A 83 -8.68 -3.37 1.44
C ILE A 83 -7.22 -2.97 1.72
N GLU A 84 -6.72 -3.24 2.93
CA GLU A 84 -5.34 -2.94 3.33
C GLU A 84 -4.32 -3.72 2.49
N THR A 85 -4.57 -5.01 2.26
CA THR A 85 -3.69 -5.87 1.45
C THR A 85 -3.68 -5.43 -0.01
N SER A 86 -4.84 -5.04 -0.54
CA SER A 86 -4.95 -4.51 -1.91
C SER A 86 -4.11 -3.25 -2.06
N VAL A 87 -4.18 -2.33 -1.11
CA VAL A 87 -3.35 -1.11 -1.09
C VAL A 87 -1.86 -1.43 -1.01
N ALA A 88 -1.47 -2.35 -0.12
CA ALA A 88 -0.08 -2.74 0.04
C ALA A 88 0.51 -3.30 -1.27
N ALA A 89 -0.29 -4.07 -2.02
CA ALA A 89 0.10 -4.61 -3.32
C ALA A 89 0.38 -3.52 -4.37
N TYR A 90 -0.32 -2.37 -4.32
CA TYR A 90 -0.07 -1.24 -5.21
C TYR A 90 1.16 -0.39 -4.83
N GLY A 91 1.86 -0.70 -3.72
CA GLY A 91 3.07 0.01 -3.31
C GLY A 91 2.84 1.46 -2.87
N CYS A 92 1.60 1.82 -2.51
CA CYS A 92 1.25 3.18 -2.08
C CYS A 92 1.67 3.44 -0.63
N ASN A 93 2.89 3.94 -0.42
CA ASN A 93 3.44 4.23 0.91
C ASN A 93 2.93 5.55 1.55
N VAL A 94 1.94 6.23 0.97
CA VAL A 94 1.52 7.59 1.37
C VAL A 94 0.05 7.64 1.79
N LEU A 95 -0.64 6.50 1.86
CA LEU A 95 -2.02 6.48 2.34
C LEU A 95 -2.08 6.69 3.86
N PRO A 96 -3.17 7.28 4.40
CA PRO A 96 -3.42 7.30 5.83
C PRO A 96 -3.46 5.88 6.40
N THR A 97 -3.43 5.68 7.72
CA THR A 97 -3.71 4.35 8.28
C THR A 97 -5.21 4.05 8.20
N TRP A 98 -5.57 2.78 8.36
CA TRP A 98 -6.97 2.37 8.39
C TRP A 98 -7.74 3.06 9.54
N GLU A 99 -7.14 3.18 10.73
CA GLU A 99 -7.75 3.86 11.87
C GLU A 99 -8.03 5.33 11.58
N VAL A 100 -7.08 6.03 10.94
CA VAL A 100 -7.25 7.43 10.53
C VAL A 100 -8.41 7.57 9.54
N THR A 101 -8.59 6.59 8.65
CA THR A 101 -9.69 6.56 7.68
C THR A 101 -11.04 6.36 8.36
N VAL A 102 -11.13 5.37 9.25
CA VAL A 102 -12.32 5.11 10.05
C VAL A 102 -12.70 6.33 10.90
N ASP A 103 -11.72 6.95 11.55
CA ASP A 103 -11.94 8.15 12.35
C ASP A 103 -12.39 9.35 11.51
N ALA A 104 -11.91 9.49 10.27
CA ALA A 104 -12.37 10.54 9.36
C ALA A 104 -13.86 10.39 9.03
N VAL A 105 -14.31 9.17 8.73
CA VAL A 105 -15.72 8.86 8.44
C VAL A 105 -16.59 9.07 9.68
N LEU A 106 -16.20 8.52 10.83
CA LEU A 106 -16.93 8.72 12.10
C LEU A 106 -17.01 10.20 12.48
N SER A 107 -15.95 10.97 12.23
CA SER A 107 -15.95 12.41 12.50
C SER A 107 -16.92 13.17 11.60
N ALA A 108 -17.05 12.79 10.32
CA ALA A 108 -18.03 13.38 9.42
C ALA A 108 -19.48 13.09 9.88
N LEU A 109 -19.75 11.86 10.30
CA LEU A 109 -21.06 11.45 10.85
C LEU A 109 -21.40 12.22 12.13
N ARG A 110 -20.44 12.35 13.06
CA ARG A 110 -20.61 13.11 14.32
C ARG A 110 -20.86 14.61 14.07
N ARG A 111 -20.28 15.18 13.01
CA ARG A 111 -20.52 16.57 12.60
C ARG A 111 -21.84 16.76 11.84
N GLY A 112 -22.46 15.68 11.36
CA GLY A 112 -23.63 15.74 10.49
C GLY A 112 -23.27 16.22 9.07
N SER A 113 -22.01 16.09 8.68
CA SER A 113 -21.56 16.38 7.31
C SER A 113 -21.76 15.18 6.37
N LEU A 114 -21.97 14.00 6.94
CA LEU A 114 -22.32 12.77 6.24
C LEU A 114 -23.56 12.18 6.90
N THR A 115 -24.51 11.73 6.09
CA THR A 115 -25.72 11.05 6.52
C THR A 115 -25.56 9.54 6.37
N ALA A 116 -26.05 8.80 7.35
CA ALA A 116 -26.11 7.34 7.32
C ALA A 116 -27.53 6.85 7.53
N TYR A 117 -27.87 5.77 6.84
CA TYR A 117 -29.10 5.02 7.00
C TYR A 117 -28.75 3.59 7.37
N GLY A 118 -29.60 2.89 8.11
CA GLY A 118 -29.38 1.49 8.47
C GLY A 118 -30.63 0.83 9.01
N VAL A 119 -30.54 -0.48 9.25
CA VAL A 119 -31.60 -1.26 9.87
C VAL A 119 -31.29 -1.43 11.35
N LYS A 120 -32.14 -0.85 12.20
CA LYS A 120 -31.96 -0.84 13.66
C LYS A 120 -32.12 -2.25 14.24
N ASN A 121 -31.12 -2.73 14.97
CA ASN A 121 -31.09 -4.06 15.61
C ASN A 121 -31.44 -5.21 14.64
N ASN A 122 -31.06 -5.06 13.36
CA ASN A 122 -31.33 -6.02 12.28
C ASN A 122 -32.83 -6.32 12.08
N ALA A 123 -33.72 -5.41 12.47
CA ALA A 123 -35.17 -5.56 12.34
C ALA A 123 -35.85 -4.27 11.86
N GLY A 124 -36.85 -4.43 11.01
CA GLY A 124 -37.66 -3.33 10.49
C GLY A 124 -37.11 -2.70 9.21
N GLU A 125 -37.54 -1.46 8.96
CA GLU A 125 -37.19 -0.71 7.76
C GLU A 125 -35.89 0.07 7.93
N LEU A 126 -35.29 0.41 6.79
CA LEU A 126 -34.14 1.31 6.72
C LEU A 126 -34.52 2.68 7.29
N GLN A 127 -33.79 3.15 8.30
CA GLN A 127 -34.02 4.42 8.99
C GLN A 127 -32.73 5.24 8.98
N GLN A 128 -32.87 6.56 9.02
CA GLN A 128 -31.74 7.46 9.23
C GLN A 128 -31.15 7.26 10.63
N VAL A 129 -29.83 7.18 10.73
CA VAL A 129 -29.13 7.11 12.01
C VAL A 129 -28.95 8.53 12.54
N GLU A 130 -29.56 8.82 13.69
CA GLU A 130 -29.55 10.15 14.26
C GLU A 130 -28.14 10.60 14.63
N ARG A 131 -27.82 11.87 14.34
CA ARG A 131 -26.48 12.44 14.53
C ARG A 131 -25.93 12.20 15.94
N PHE A 132 -26.76 12.38 16.97
CA PHE A 132 -26.31 12.24 18.36
C PHE A 132 -25.93 10.79 18.73
N GLN A 133 -26.44 9.79 18.00
CA GLN A 133 -26.09 8.39 18.23
C GLN A 133 -24.62 8.11 17.86
N TRP A 134 -24.08 8.81 16.86
CA TRP A 134 -22.68 8.67 16.43
C TRP A 134 -21.65 9.13 17.47
N ALA A 135 -22.07 9.80 18.55
CA ALA A 135 -21.18 10.24 19.63
C ALA A 135 -20.49 9.05 20.33
N GLU A 136 -21.18 7.93 20.48
CA GLU A 136 -20.64 6.72 21.15
C GLU A 136 -20.43 5.53 20.20
N MET A 137 -20.84 5.66 18.94
CA MET A 137 -20.76 4.56 17.97
C MET A 137 -19.38 4.42 17.31
N GLN A 138 -19.08 3.17 16.96
CA GLN A 138 -17.97 2.75 16.11
C GLN A 138 -18.44 1.69 15.11
N PHE A 139 -17.63 1.42 14.09
CA PHE A 139 -17.88 0.34 13.14
C PHE A 139 -17.31 -0.99 13.65
N TYR A 140 -17.99 -2.07 13.27
CA TYR A 140 -17.56 -3.45 13.39
C TYR A 140 -17.77 -4.10 12.02
N PHE A 141 -16.87 -5.01 11.63
CA PHE A 141 -16.82 -5.59 10.29
C PHE A 141 -17.01 -7.11 10.29
N ASP A 142 -17.36 -7.68 11.44
CA ASP A 142 -17.71 -9.10 11.60
C ASP A 142 -18.63 -9.24 12.83
N PRO A 143 -19.95 -9.00 12.67
CA PRO A 143 -20.66 -8.61 11.45
C PRO A 143 -20.54 -7.10 11.12
N ASP A 144 -20.94 -6.72 9.91
CA ASP A 144 -21.02 -5.32 9.44
C ASP A 144 -22.08 -4.51 10.18
N ILE A 145 -21.68 -3.86 11.27
CA ILE A 145 -22.58 -3.08 12.13
C ILE A 145 -21.94 -1.78 12.61
N ALA A 146 -22.76 -0.78 12.91
CA ALA A 146 -22.39 0.34 13.76
C ALA A 146 -23.09 0.21 15.12
N GLY A 147 -22.36 0.36 16.20
CA GLY A 147 -22.91 0.23 17.56
C GLY A 147 -22.00 0.88 18.60
N PRO A 148 -22.46 0.98 19.86
CA PRO A 148 -21.63 1.50 20.94
C PRO A 148 -20.40 0.61 21.14
N LYS A 149 -19.29 1.21 21.57
CA LYS A 149 -18.04 0.48 21.86
C LYS A 149 -18.23 -0.76 22.73
N ASP A 150 -19.16 -0.68 23.69
CA ASP A 150 -19.58 -1.78 24.53
C ASP A 150 -20.90 -2.39 24.01
N LEU A 151 -20.77 -3.36 23.10
CA LEU A 151 -21.90 -4.12 22.55
C LEU A 151 -22.57 -5.04 23.59
N SER A 152 -21.94 -5.26 24.75
CA SER A 152 -22.50 -6.13 25.80
C SER A 152 -23.61 -5.46 26.62
N ARG A 153 -23.79 -4.14 26.47
CA ARG A 153 -24.85 -3.39 27.14
C ARG A 153 -26.21 -3.97 26.77
N LEU A 154 -27.01 -4.29 27.78
CA LEU A 154 -28.39 -4.74 27.58
C LEU A 154 -29.15 -3.66 26.80
N ASN A 155 -29.79 -4.06 25.69
CA ASN A 155 -30.49 -3.16 24.77
C ASN A 155 -29.60 -2.13 24.04
N ALA A 156 -28.31 -2.42 23.86
CA ALA A 156 -27.46 -1.65 22.95
C ALA A 156 -28.13 -1.57 21.57
N VAL A 157 -28.24 -0.34 21.04
CA VAL A 157 -28.73 -0.13 19.68
C VAL A 157 -27.58 -0.37 18.71
N SER A 158 -27.73 -1.35 17.83
CA SER A 158 -26.86 -1.57 16.67
C SER A 158 -27.59 -1.18 15.39
N TRP A 159 -26.82 -0.80 14.38
CA TRP A 159 -27.29 -0.48 13.04
C TRP A 159 -26.61 -1.42 12.05
N HIS A 160 -27.43 -2.13 11.29
CA HIS A 160 -27.00 -3.10 10.28
C HIS A 160 -27.23 -2.53 8.88
N GLN A 161 -26.60 -3.12 7.87
CA GLN A 161 -26.82 -2.76 6.46
C GLN A 161 -26.69 -1.25 6.21
N LEU A 162 -25.61 -0.66 6.74
CA LEU A 162 -25.41 0.78 6.65
C LEU A 162 -25.34 1.24 5.20
N LYS A 163 -26.04 2.33 4.88
CA LYS A 163 -26.10 2.98 3.58
C LYS A 163 -25.76 4.46 3.71
N PHE A 164 -24.97 4.96 2.76
CA PHE A 164 -24.49 6.33 2.70
C PHE A 164 -24.77 6.88 1.30
N GLN A 165 -25.20 8.13 1.18
CA GLN A 165 -25.37 8.74 -0.13
C GLN A 165 -24.00 8.94 -0.78
N SER A 166 -23.80 8.39 -1.98
CA SER A 166 -22.51 8.46 -2.66
C SER A 166 -22.13 9.90 -3.02
N GLU A 167 -23.11 10.75 -3.35
CA GLU A 167 -22.91 12.18 -3.61
C GLU A 167 -22.34 12.92 -2.40
N GLU A 168 -22.91 12.75 -1.19
CA GLU A 168 -22.38 13.35 0.05
C GLU A 168 -20.94 12.88 0.34
N VAL A 169 -20.66 11.60 0.10
CA VAL A 169 -19.32 11.04 0.25
C VAL A 169 -18.36 11.71 -0.74
N LEU A 170 -18.74 11.83 -2.01
CA LEU A 170 -17.94 12.48 -3.04
C LEU A 170 -17.77 13.99 -2.81
N GLU A 171 -18.73 14.67 -2.19
CA GLU A 171 -18.60 16.09 -1.83
C GLU A 171 -17.54 16.29 -0.72
N LEU A 172 -17.58 15.46 0.33
CA LEU A 172 -16.60 15.52 1.42
C LEU A 172 -15.20 15.09 1.01
N TRP A 173 -15.16 14.17 0.06
CA TRP A 173 -13.99 13.44 -0.35
C TRP A 173 -14.03 13.37 -1.88
N PRO A 174 -13.68 14.48 -2.56
CA PRO A 174 -13.76 14.59 -4.01
C PRO A 174 -12.89 13.56 -4.72
N ASP A 175 -13.33 13.20 -5.91
CA ASP A 175 -12.57 12.35 -6.81
C ASP A 175 -11.39 13.17 -7.37
N PRO A 176 -10.14 12.77 -7.11
CA PRO A 176 -8.97 13.48 -7.61
C PRO A 176 -8.90 13.54 -9.15
N PHE A 177 -9.75 12.79 -9.85
CA PHE A 177 -9.86 12.75 -11.31
C PHE A 177 -11.15 13.38 -11.86
N SER A 178 -12.09 13.83 -11.01
CA SER A 178 -13.33 14.45 -11.50
C SER A 178 -13.19 15.92 -11.87
N GLU A 179 -12.21 16.63 -11.30
CA GLU A 179 -11.89 17.95 -11.80
C GLU A 179 -11.41 17.81 -13.26
N PRO A 180 -12.02 18.53 -14.22
CA PRO A 180 -11.44 18.62 -15.55
C PRO A 180 -10.00 19.06 -15.33
N PRO A 181 -9.01 18.38 -15.97
CA PRO A 181 -7.61 18.73 -15.77
C PRO A 181 -7.52 20.24 -15.91
N PRO A 182 -6.93 20.95 -14.93
CA PRO A 182 -6.88 22.41 -14.95
C PRO A 182 -6.46 22.79 -16.35
N SER A 183 -7.28 23.61 -17.02
CA SER A 183 -7.06 24.04 -18.40
C SER A 183 -5.56 24.10 -18.64
N ALA A 184 -5.05 23.31 -19.59
CA ALA A 184 -3.62 23.02 -19.77
C ALA A 184 -2.73 24.27 -19.97
N THR A 185 -3.33 25.45 -19.87
CA THR A 185 -2.75 26.78 -19.94
C THR A 185 -2.13 27.30 -18.64
N ASP A 186 -2.39 26.73 -17.44
CA ASP A 186 -1.93 27.37 -16.18
C ASP A 186 -1.15 26.48 -15.19
N VAL A 187 -0.86 25.21 -15.51
CA VAL A 187 0.13 24.47 -14.72
C VAL A 187 1.52 24.85 -15.22
N ASP A 188 2.04 25.95 -14.67
CA ASP A 188 3.37 26.49 -14.90
C ASP A 188 4.41 25.36 -15.00
N LEU A 189 4.95 25.16 -16.22
CA LEU A 189 5.94 24.13 -16.54
C LEU A 189 7.13 24.18 -15.57
N ASP A 190 7.43 25.36 -15.02
CA ASP A 190 8.48 25.56 -14.02
C ASP A 190 8.19 24.84 -12.70
N SER A 191 6.92 24.65 -12.32
CA SER A 191 6.54 23.91 -11.12
C SER A 191 6.82 22.41 -11.26
N ARG A 192 6.54 21.81 -12.42
CA ARG A 192 6.86 20.39 -12.71
C ARG A 192 8.38 20.17 -12.74
N ILE A 193 9.10 21.05 -13.43
CA ILE A 193 10.57 21.00 -13.49
C ILE A 193 11.17 21.13 -12.08
N THR A 194 10.58 21.94 -11.21
CA THR A 194 11.05 22.13 -9.83
C THR A 194 10.84 20.88 -8.97
N ILE A 195 9.68 20.22 -9.09
CA ILE A 195 9.40 18.98 -8.34
C ILE A 195 10.36 17.87 -8.77
N GLU A 196 10.55 17.67 -10.08
CA GLU A 196 11.48 16.65 -10.60
C GLU A 196 12.93 16.91 -10.16
N LYS A 197 13.39 18.16 -10.22
CA LYS A 197 14.72 18.55 -9.72
C LYS A 197 14.88 18.24 -8.23
N LYS A 198 13.88 18.53 -7.40
CA LYS A 198 13.91 18.24 -5.96
C LYS A 198 13.96 16.73 -5.68
N LEU A 199 13.15 15.95 -6.39
CA LEU A 199 13.14 14.48 -6.27
C LEU A 199 14.48 13.88 -6.69
N ARG A 200 15.04 14.31 -7.82
CA ARG A 200 16.37 13.88 -8.29
C ARG A 200 17.47 14.24 -7.29
N ALA A 201 17.46 15.46 -6.77
CA ALA A 201 18.44 15.90 -5.76
C ALA A 201 18.34 15.12 -4.44
N ARG A 202 17.14 14.70 -4.04
CA ARG A 202 16.94 13.85 -2.86
C ARG A 202 17.47 12.44 -3.09
N ALA A 203 17.14 11.83 -4.24
CA ALA A 203 17.63 10.51 -4.63
C ALA A 203 19.17 10.48 -4.72
N GLN A 204 19.76 11.52 -5.32
CA GLN A 204 21.22 11.65 -5.40
C GLN A 204 21.87 11.73 -4.02
N ARG A 205 21.35 12.60 -3.12
CA ARG A 205 21.88 12.71 -1.75
C ARG A 205 21.77 11.41 -0.96
N ALA A 206 20.66 10.67 -1.11
CA ALA A 206 20.49 9.38 -0.45
C ALA A 206 21.50 8.32 -0.96
N ALA A 207 21.74 8.29 -2.28
CA ALA A 207 22.76 7.41 -2.87
C ALA A 207 24.17 7.78 -2.42
N GLU A 208 24.51 9.08 -2.42
CA GLU A 208 25.80 9.59 -1.94
C GLU A 208 26.03 9.25 -0.45
N ALA A 209 25.00 9.37 0.39
CA ALA A 209 25.07 8.98 1.79
C ALA A 209 25.36 7.49 1.96
N ARG A 210 24.62 6.60 1.28
CA ARG A 210 24.86 5.14 1.33
C ARG A 210 26.26 4.77 0.83
N HIS A 211 26.73 5.41 -0.24
CA HIS A 211 28.06 5.13 -0.78
C HIS A 211 29.21 5.61 0.12
N SER A 212 28.93 6.57 1.02
CA SER A 212 29.92 7.19 1.92
C SER A 212 29.85 6.68 3.37
N GLN A 213 28.96 5.74 3.69
CA GLN A 213 28.95 5.08 5.00
C GLN A 213 30.24 4.28 5.22
N PRO A 214 30.70 4.08 6.48
CA PRO A 214 31.81 3.19 6.80
C PRO A 214 31.60 1.78 6.24
N GLY A 215 32.62 1.21 5.60
CA GLY A 215 32.52 -0.03 4.84
C GLY A 215 31.77 0.10 3.50
N GLY A 216 31.38 1.32 3.12
CA GLY A 216 30.67 1.61 1.89
C GLY A 216 31.53 1.43 0.64
N SER A 217 30.87 1.45 -0.52
CA SER A 217 31.49 1.26 -1.84
C SER A 217 32.72 2.16 -2.06
N ARG A 218 32.68 3.43 -1.64
CA ARG A 218 33.80 4.36 -1.85
C ARG A 218 35.04 3.97 -1.05
N GLU A 219 34.86 3.56 0.20
CA GLU A 219 35.95 3.13 1.07
C GLU A 219 36.57 1.83 0.55
N LYS A 220 35.74 0.84 0.20
CA LYS A 220 36.21 -0.42 -0.40
C LYS A 220 36.97 -0.17 -1.72
N GLN A 221 36.52 0.78 -2.56
CA GLN A 221 37.24 1.20 -3.77
C GLN A 221 38.55 1.94 -3.47
N ALA A 222 38.62 2.76 -2.42
CA ALA A 222 39.86 3.39 -2.01
C ALA A 222 40.86 2.33 -1.52
N ARG A 223 40.39 1.35 -0.75
CA ARG A 223 41.22 0.28 -0.19
C ARG A 223 41.84 -0.60 -1.27
N ILE A 224 41.08 -1.00 -2.30
CA ILE A 224 41.66 -1.79 -3.40
C ILE A 224 42.70 -1.00 -4.20
N ARG A 225 42.53 0.32 -4.36
CA ARG A 225 43.53 1.18 -5.01
C ARG A 225 44.81 1.32 -4.19
N GLU A 226 44.67 1.39 -2.86
CA GLU A 226 45.81 1.38 -1.94
C GLU A 226 46.59 0.06 -2.01
N ILE A 227 45.88 -1.07 -2.05
CA ILE A 227 46.50 -2.40 -2.24
C ILE A 227 47.21 -2.47 -3.60
N TRP A 228 46.61 -1.97 -4.66
CA TRP A 228 47.26 -1.90 -5.97
C TRP A 228 48.52 -1.05 -5.95
N ALA A 229 48.47 0.13 -5.32
CA ALA A 229 49.60 1.05 -5.20
C ALA A 229 50.78 0.46 -4.42
N SER A 230 50.56 -0.57 -3.59
CA SER A 230 51.63 -1.27 -2.87
C SER A 230 52.58 -2.06 -3.76
N GLY A 231 52.23 -2.31 -5.03
CA GLY A 231 53.06 -3.12 -5.93
C GLY A 231 53.02 -4.63 -5.67
N LYS A 232 52.20 -5.11 -4.72
CA LYS A 232 52.03 -6.55 -4.40
C LYS A 232 51.65 -7.40 -5.62
N TYR A 233 50.97 -6.81 -6.60
CA TYR A 233 50.37 -7.51 -7.74
C TYR A 233 50.97 -7.08 -9.07
N THR A 234 51.24 -8.05 -9.95
CA THR A 234 51.80 -7.80 -11.29
C THR A 234 50.77 -7.32 -12.30
N SER A 235 49.47 -7.47 -12.04
CA SER A 235 48.40 -6.97 -12.90
C SER A 235 47.16 -6.55 -12.10
N ARG A 236 46.39 -5.60 -12.66
CA ARG A 236 45.15 -5.11 -12.05
C ARG A 236 44.09 -6.21 -11.95
N ASP A 237 44.00 -7.08 -12.95
CA ASP A 237 43.02 -8.18 -12.96
C ASP A 237 43.34 -9.19 -11.85
N ARG A 238 44.63 -9.51 -11.63
CA ARG A 238 45.05 -10.37 -10.51
C ARG A 238 44.79 -9.74 -9.15
N CYS A 239 45.09 -8.45 -8.99
CA CYS A 239 44.75 -7.69 -7.79
C CYS A 239 43.24 -7.72 -7.52
N ALA A 240 42.42 -7.53 -8.56
CA ALA A 240 40.97 -7.57 -8.44
C ALA A 240 40.46 -8.97 -8.07
N GLU A 241 41.03 -10.04 -8.63
CA GLU A 241 40.59 -11.42 -8.39
C GLU A 241 40.91 -11.87 -6.96
N GLU A 242 42.12 -11.56 -6.46
CA GLU A 242 42.56 -12.00 -5.14
C GLU A 242 41.95 -11.16 -4.00
N GLU A 243 41.76 -9.85 -4.18
CA GLU A 243 41.36 -8.96 -3.10
C GLU A 243 39.84 -8.66 -3.06
N CYS A 244 39.08 -8.97 -4.13
CA CYS A 244 37.65 -8.65 -4.14
C CYS A 244 36.83 -9.40 -3.08
N ALA A 245 37.19 -10.66 -2.80
CA ALA A 245 36.53 -11.46 -1.77
C ALA A 245 36.82 -10.90 -0.36
N ALA A 246 38.06 -10.48 -0.10
CA ALA A 246 38.46 -9.90 1.19
C ALA A 246 37.77 -8.55 1.48
N LEU A 247 37.48 -7.78 0.43
CA LEU A 247 36.77 -6.50 0.52
C LEU A 247 35.25 -6.63 0.41
N ASP A 248 34.72 -7.86 0.32
CA ASP A 248 33.29 -8.12 0.17
C ASP A 248 32.69 -7.28 -0.99
N MET A 249 33.30 -7.35 -2.18
CA MET A 249 32.80 -6.72 -3.39
C MET A 249 32.88 -7.65 -4.60
N ALA A 250 32.01 -7.43 -5.59
CA ALA A 250 32.07 -8.21 -6.83
C ALA A 250 33.37 -7.91 -7.62
N TYR A 251 33.96 -8.95 -8.23
CA TYR A 251 35.15 -8.85 -9.07
C TYR A 251 35.05 -7.75 -10.15
N SER A 252 33.89 -7.64 -10.81
CA SER A 252 33.65 -6.60 -11.83
C SER A 252 33.70 -5.18 -11.27
N THR A 253 33.34 -4.98 -9.99
CA THR A 253 33.43 -3.69 -9.29
C THR A 253 34.87 -3.37 -8.92
N ALA A 254 35.61 -4.36 -8.40
CA ALA A 254 37.05 -4.26 -8.13
C ALA A 254 37.83 -3.85 -9.39
N ARG A 255 37.58 -4.54 -10.52
CA ARG A 255 38.19 -4.23 -11.81
C ARG A 255 37.88 -2.81 -12.30
N LYS A 256 36.64 -2.35 -12.15
CA LYS A 256 36.24 -0.97 -12.47
C LYS A 256 36.93 0.05 -11.56
N ALA A 257 37.12 -0.26 -10.28
CA ALA A 257 37.77 0.63 -9.32
C ALA A 257 39.26 0.87 -9.64
N LEU A 258 39.92 -0.16 -10.19
CA LEU A 258 41.32 -0.11 -10.62
C LEU A 258 41.51 0.51 -12.01
N ARG A 259 40.45 0.75 -12.79
CA ARG A 259 40.56 1.41 -14.09
C ARG A 259 41.12 2.83 -13.91
N ASN A 260 42.06 3.23 -14.77
CA ASN A 260 42.74 4.53 -14.74
C ASN A 260 43.55 4.82 -13.46
N THR A 261 43.91 3.81 -12.68
CA THR A 261 44.95 3.95 -11.65
C THR A 261 46.33 3.90 -12.32
N PRO A 262 47.34 4.66 -11.88
CA PRO A 262 48.71 4.52 -12.39
C PRO A 262 49.30 3.16 -12.01
N ASP A 263 50.30 2.68 -12.75
CA ASP A 263 51.04 1.48 -12.35
C ASP A 263 51.88 1.80 -11.08
N PRO A 264 52.02 0.84 -10.14
CA PRO A 264 52.84 1.02 -8.95
C PRO A 264 54.30 1.25 -9.35
N ALA A 265 55.01 2.07 -8.57
CA ALA A 265 56.43 2.31 -8.81
C ALA A 265 57.21 0.98 -8.62
N PRO A 266 58.19 0.69 -9.50
CA PRO A 266 59.02 -0.52 -9.40
C PRO A 266 59.90 -0.53 -8.15
#